data_AF-A0A1G2BRY1-F1
#
_entry.id   AF-A0A1G2BRY1-F1
#
_cell.length_a   1.000
_cell.length_b   1.000
_cell.length_c   1.000
_cell.angle_alpha   90.00
_cell.angle_beta   90.00
_cell.angle_gamma   90.00
#
_symmetry.space_group_name_H-M   'P 1'
#
loop_
_entity.id
_entity.type
_entity.pdbx_description
1 polymer ?
#
loop_
_entity_poly.entity_id
_entity_poly.type
_entity_poly.pdbx_seq_one_letter_code
_entity_poly.pdbx_strand_id
1 'polypeptide(L)'
;MSEIYNEPNAEKQKLPEEQEEQYEQWMKDHPEIAIAPEDLRECGPEIAEFEEMLLSFESAYSLAELLLIIDLTPEEAPKHPIREPAKNALIPIIAKLNILKKETNILLEEHEGLKAKYIRLSRAVGIINNNKVDHTR
;
A
#
# COMPACT_ATOMS: atom_id res chain seq x y z
N MET A 1 2.01 -45.53 -13.99
CA MET A 1 3.05 -45.59 -12.94
C MET A 1 3.46 -44.17 -12.66
N SER A 2 2.87 -43.65 -11.59
CA SER A 2 3.04 -42.33 -10.97
C SER A 2 4.36 -42.23 -10.22
N GLU A 3 4.98 -41.05 -10.19
CA GLU A 3 5.84 -40.56 -9.09
C GLU A 3 6.11 -39.06 -9.36
N ILE A 4 5.30 -38.16 -8.78
CA ILE A 4 5.46 -37.52 -7.46
C ILE A 4 6.48 -36.37 -7.53
N TYR A 5 5.93 -35.15 -7.66
CA TYR A 5 6.60 -33.90 -7.34
C TYR A 5 6.79 -33.83 -5.82
N ASN A 6 8.04 -33.67 -5.37
CA ASN A 6 8.34 -33.22 -4.02
C ASN A 6 8.20 -31.69 -3.97
N GLU A 7 7.14 -31.21 -3.32
CA GLU A 7 7.03 -29.82 -2.85
C GLU A 7 7.89 -29.61 -1.59
N PRO A 8 8.60 -28.48 -1.44
CA PRO A 8 9.22 -28.14 -0.17
C PRO A 8 8.17 -27.54 0.78
N ASN A 9 7.79 -28.36 1.75
CA ASN A 9 7.39 -28.07 3.13
C ASN A 9 7.36 -26.57 3.54
N ALA A 10 6.17 -25.98 3.54
CA ALA A 10 5.90 -24.72 4.23
C ALA A 10 5.71 -25.01 5.73
N GLU A 11 6.76 -24.76 6.53
CA GLU A 11 6.66 -24.72 7.98
C GLU A 11 5.66 -23.63 8.38
N LYS A 12 4.43 -24.07 8.71
CA LYS A 12 3.48 -23.27 9.47
C LYS A 12 4.10 -22.98 10.83
N GLN A 13 4.65 -21.78 11.00
CA GLN A 13 4.96 -21.24 12.32
C GLN A 13 3.64 -21.21 13.11
N LYS A 14 3.49 -22.14 14.06
CA LYS A 14 2.36 -22.13 15.00
C LYS A 14 2.51 -20.88 15.87
N LEU A 15 1.57 -19.94 15.78
CA LEU A 15 1.43 -18.90 16.79
C LEU A 15 1.17 -19.58 18.14
N PRO A 16 1.67 -19.04 19.27
CA PRO A 16 1.30 -19.51 20.60
C PRO A 16 -0.25 -19.50 20.75
N GLU A 17 -0.84 -20.54 21.34
CA GLU A 17 -2.31 -20.70 21.49
C GLU A 17 -2.98 -19.45 22.12
N GLU A 18 -2.31 -18.78 23.06
CA GLU A 18 -2.80 -17.53 23.68
C GLU A 18 -2.93 -16.35 22.69
N GLN A 19 -2.15 -16.32 21.61
CA GLN A 19 -2.25 -15.29 20.58
C GLN A 19 -3.38 -15.58 19.58
N GLU A 20 -3.66 -16.87 19.36
CA GLU A 20 -4.75 -17.32 18.50
C GLU A 20 -6.10 -17.01 19.18
N GLU A 21 -6.25 -17.29 20.46
CA GLU A 21 -7.46 -16.93 21.24
C GLU A 21 -7.69 -15.41 21.30
N GLN A 22 -6.64 -14.63 21.52
CA GLN A 22 -6.74 -13.15 21.51
C GLN A 22 -7.14 -12.62 20.13
N TYR A 23 -6.59 -13.20 19.07
CA TYR A 23 -6.93 -12.84 17.69
C TYR A 23 -8.39 -13.22 17.36
N GLU A 24 -8.83 -14.42 17.74
CA GLU A 24 -10.22 -14.86 17.55
C GLU A 24 -11.21 -13.99 18.33
N GLN A 25 -10.88 -13.60 19.56
CA GLN A 25 -11.72 -12.71 20.35
C GLN A 25 -11.81 -11.32 19.72
N TRP A 26 -10.69 -10.79 19.23
CA TRP A 26 -10.66 -9.51 18.52
C TRP A 26 -11.50 -9.53 17.24
N MET A 27 -11.44 -10.62 16.46
CA MET A 27 -12.27 -10.79 15.25
C MET A 27 -13.77 -10.90 15.56
N LYS A 28 -14.15 -11.45 16.72
CA LYS A 28 -15.55 -11.48 17.19
C LYS A 28 -16.04 -10.10 17.62
N ASP A 29 -15.18 -9.33 18.29
CA ASP A 29 -15.51 -8.00 18.81
C ASP A 29 -15.44 -6.91 17.72
N HIS A 30 -14.76 -7.17 16.61
CA HIS A 30 -14.61 -6.28 15.46
C HIS A 30 -15.03 -6.97 14.15
N PRO A 31 -16.33 -7.24 13.94
CA PRO A 31 -16.80 -7.80 12.68
C PRO A 31 -16.50 -6.83 11.53
N GLU A 32 -15.98 -7.34 10.42
CA GLU A 32 -15.87 -6.55 9.18
C GLU A 32 -17.28 -6.18 8.70
N ILE A 33 -17.68 -4.93 8.90
CA ILE A 33 -18.96 -4.42 8.43
C ILE A 33 -18.80 -4.04 6.96
N ALA A 34 -19.38 -4.85 6.07
CA ALA A 34 -19.53 -4.46 4.67
C ALA A 34 -20.61 -3.37 4.55
N ILE A 35 -20.28 -2.27 3.87
CA ILE A 35 -21.23 -1.19 3.58
C ILE A 35 -22.17 -1.68 2.48
N ALA A 36 -23.48 -1.50 2.68
CA ALA A 36 -24.46 -1.88 1.67
C ALA A 36 -24.29 -1.01 0.41
N PRO A 37 -24.55 -1.53 -0.81
CA PRO A 37 -24.40 -0.75 -2.05
C PRO A 37 -25.13 0.60 -2.06
N GLU A 38 -26.30 0.64 -1.42
CA GLU A 38 -27.13 1.84 -1.25
C GLU A 38 -26.54 2.89 -0.29
N ASP A 39 -25.64 2.47 0.60
CA ASP A 39 -24.97 3.33 1.58
C ASP A 39 -23.57 3.78 1.12
N LEU A 40 -23.16 3.38 -0.10
CA LEU A 40 -21.90 3.82 -0.69
C LEU A 40 -21.95 5.32 -1.02
N ARG A 41 -20.89 6.03 -0.62
CA ARG A 41 -20.75 7.46 -0.90
C ARG A 41 -20.44 7.70 -2.37
N GLU A 42 -20.76 8.88 -2.86
CA GLU A 42 -20.39 9.31 -4.21
C GLU A 42 -18.86 9.41 -4.34
N CYS A 43 -18.29 8.75 -5.35
CA CYS A 43 -16.85 8.74 -5.56
C CYS A 43 -16.29 10.05 -6.14
N GLY A 44 -17.08 10.86 -6.86
CA GLY A 44 -16.60 12.06 -7.56
C GLY A 44 -15.76 13.03 -6.71
N PRO A 45 -16.28 13.52 -5.56
CA PRO A 45 -15.51 14.39 -4.66
C PRO A 45 -14.25 13.72 -4.10
N GLU A 46 -14.35 12.43 -3.75
CA GLU A 46 -13.25 11.65 -3.18
C GLU A 46 -12.13 11.42 -4.21
N ILE A 47 -12.47 11.26 -5.49
CA ILE A 47 -11.53 11.18 -6.62
C ILE A 47 -10.82 12.51 -6.81
N ALA A 48 -11.55 13.63 -6.79
CA ALA A 48 -10.95 14.96 -6.96
C ALA A 48 -9.92 15.26 -5.84
N GLU A 49 -10.26 14.96 -4.59
CA GLU A 49 -9.33 15.07 -3.46
C GLU A 49 -8.11 14.15 -3.64
N PHE A 50 -8.32 12.90 -4.09
CA PHE A 50 -7.22 11.99 -4.36
C PHE A 50 -6.27 12.52 -5.44
N GLU A 51 -6.79 13.07 -6.54
CA GLU A 51 -5.99 13.67 -7.60
C GLU A 51 -5.23 14.92 -7.12
N GLU A 52 -5.85 15.75 -6.28
CA GLU A 52 -5.19 16.89 -5.65
C GLU A 52 -4.02 16.44 -4.76
N MET A 53 -4.17 15.34 -4.02
CA MET A 53 -3.08 14.78 -3.21
C MET A 53 -1.91 14.30 -4.09
N LEU A 54 -2.19 13.68 -5.25
CA LEU A 54 -1.15 13.30 -6.21
C LEU A 54 -0.41 14.52 -6.75
N LEU A 55 -1.15 15.57 -7.14
CA LEU A 55 -0.56 16.82 -7.64
C LEU A 55 0.29 17.50 -6.56
N SER A 56 -0.20 17.52 -5.31
CA SER A 56 0.52 18.08 -4.17
C SER A 56 1.83 17.33 -3.92
N PHE A 57 1.82 16.00 -4.06
CA PHE A 57 3.03 15.18 -3.97
C PHE A 57 4.04 15.56 -5.06
N GLU A 58 3.59 15.65 -6.32
CA GLU A 58 4.46 15.96 -7.46
C GLU A 58 4.98 17.41 -7.44
N SER A 59 4.24 18.32 -6.80
CA SER A 59 4.71 19.69 -6.55
C SER A 59 5.72 19.76 -5.41
N ALA A 60 5.65 18.87 -4.43
CA ALA A 60 6.52 18.86 -3.25
C ALA A 60 7.81 18.06 -3.47
N TYR A 61 7.76 17.01 -4.29
CA TYR A 61 8.86 16.06 -4.48
C TYR A 61 9.19 15.85 -5.95
N SER A 62 10.45 16.02 -6.31
CA SER A 62 10.94 15.69 -7.65
C SER A 62 11.02 14.17 -7.82
N LEU A 63 10.20 13.61 -8.71
CA LEU A 63 10.26 12.18 -9.05
C LEU A 63 11.63 11.81 -9.63
N ALA A 64 12.27 12.72 -10.37
CA ALA A 64 13.60 12.51 -10.92
C ALA A 64 14.66 12.38 -9.81
N GLU A 65 14.62 13.23 -8.79
CA GLU A 65 15.55 13.15 -7.67
C GLU A 65 15.35 11.88 -6.86
N LEU A 66 14.09 11.48 -6.64
CA LEU A 66 13.76 10.24 -5.96
C LEU A 66 14.29 9.00 -6.71
N LEU A 67 14.18 8.97 -8.04
CA LEU A 67 14.67 7.88 -8.90
C LEU A 67 16.20 7.79 -8.98
N LEU A 68 16.92 8.83 -8.56
CA LEU A 68 18.40 8.82 -8.51
C LEU A 68 18.95 8.22 -7.21
N ILE A 69 18.11 7.98 -6.21
CA ILE A 69 18.52 7.38 -4.95
C ILE A 69 18.67 5.88 -5.16
N ILE A 70 19.90 5.39 -5.38
CA ILE A 70 20.14 3.97 -5.68
C ILE A 70 20.71 3.22 -4.46
N ASP A 71 21.77 3.73 -3.86
CA ASP A 71 22.45 3.08 -2.73
C ASP A 71 21.99 3.72 -1.43
N LEU A 72 21.23 2.95 -0.64
CA LEU A 72 20.66 3.41 0.62
C LEU A 72 20.40 2.21 1.52
N THR A 73 21.06 2.17 2.67
CA THR A 73 20.89 1.05 3.61
C THR A 73 19.56 1.17 4.39
N PRO A 74 19.04 0.06 4.94
CA PRO A 74 17.88 0.10 5.84
C PRO A 74 18.05 1.05 7.02
N GLU A 75 19.27 1.24 7.53
CA GLU A 75 19.57 2.11 8.68
C GLU A 75 19.60 3.59 8.32
N GLU A 76 20.02 3.92 7.09
CA GLU A 76 20.07 5.29 6.56
C GLU A 76 18.71 5.74 6.01
N ALA A 77 17.91 4.80 5.50
CA ALA A 77 16.66 5.08 4.83
C ALA A 77 15.68 5.96 5.63
N PRO A 78 15.44 5.73 6.93
CA PRO A 78 14.54 6.57 7.74
C PRO A 78 15.07 7.99 7.97
N LYS A 79 16.35 8.25 7.69
CA LYS A 79 17.02 9.55 7.87
C LYS A 79 17.24 10.28 6.55
N HIS A 80 16.89 9.65 5.42
CA HIS A 80 17.15 10.24 4.11
C HIS A 80 16.28 11.48 3.89
N PRO A 81 16.90 12.66 3.62
CA PRO A 81 16.23 13.96 3.73
C PRO A 81 15.07 14.16 2.75
N ILE A 82 15.09 13.45 1.62
CA ILE A 82 14.06 13.56 0.57
C ILE A 82 13.14 12.34 0.55
N ARG A 83 13.68 11.15 0.82
CA ARG A 83 12.96 9.89 0.60
C ARG A 83 11.97 9.61 1.72
N GLU A 84 12.38 9.81 2.97
CA GLU A 84 11.50 9.51 4.10
C GLU A 84 10.28 10.46 4.14
N PRO A 85 10.43 11.79 3.93
CA PRO A 85 9.26 12.66 3.82
C PRO A 85 8.34 12.27 2.65
N ALA A 86 8.88 11.92 1.49
CA ALA A 86 8.10 11.45 0.34
C ALA A 86 7.35 10.15 0.67
N LYS A 87 8.02 9.16 1.27
CA LYS A 87 7.38 7.92 1.74
C LYS A 87 6.22 8.21 2.70
N ASN A 88 6.41 9.12 3.65
CA ASN A 88 5.36 9.51 4.60
C ASN A 88 4.19 10.21 3.90
N ALA A 89 4.45 11.02 2.88
CA ALA A 89 3.41 11.66 2.08
C ALA A 89 2.57 10.67 1.25
N LEU A 90 3.10 9.48 0.92
CA LEU A 90 2.32 8.43 0.26
C LEU A 90 1.29 7.74 1.17
N ILE A 91 1.51 7.73 2.50
CA ILE A 91 0.64 7.07 3.48
C ILE A 91 -0.82 7.55 3.39
N PRO A 92 -1.10 8.87 3.46
CA PRO A 92 -2.48 9.33 3.33
C PRO A 92 -3.06 9.07 1.93
N ILE A 93 -2.24 9.06 0.88
CA ILE A 93 -2.69 8.78 -0.50
C ILE A 93 -3.20 7.34 -0.62
N ILE A 94 -2.44 6.35 -0.14
CA ILE A 94 -2.88 4.95 -0.18
C ILE A 94 -4.10 4.71 0.73
N ALA A 95 -4.18 5.40 1.87
CA ALA A 95 -5.35 5.34 2.73
C ALA A 95 -6.62 5.83 2.00
N LYS A 96 -6.53 6.97 1.30
CA LYS A 96 -7.63 7.51 0.48
C LYS A 96 -8.02 6.55 -0.66
N LEU A 97 -7.05 5.93 -1.33
CA LEU A 97 -7.31 4.94 -2.37
C LEU A 97 -8.06 3.70 -1.83
N ASN A 98 -7.76 3.29 -0.60
CA ASN A 98 -8.45 2.17 0.06
C ASN A 98 -9.87 2.56 0.49
N ILE A 99 -10.07 3.79 0.97
CA ILE A 99 -11.40 4.35 1.30
C ILE A 99 -12.27 4.39 0.04
N LEU A 100 -11.75 4.91 -1.07
CA LEU A 100 -12.44 4.91 -2.37
C LEU A 100 -12.97 3.51 -2.71
N LYS A 101 -12.13 2.47 -2.59
CA LYS A 101 -12.53 1.09 -2.88
C LYS A 101 -13.60 0.54 -1.94
N LYS A 102 -13.53 0.88 -0.66
CA LYS A 102 -14.35 0.26 0.39
C LYS A 102 -15.67 0.97 0.63
N GLU A 103 -15.69 2.30 0.48
CA GLU A 103 -16.75 3.16 1.01
C GLU A 103 -17.46 4.00 -0.06
N THR A 104 -17.06 3.88 -1.33
CA THR A 104 -17.65 4.66 -2.42
C THR A 104 -18.16 3.77 -3.54
N ASN A 105 -18.99 4.35 -4.40
CA ASN A 105 -19.53 3.69 -5.58
C ASN A 105 -18.57 3.67 -6.79
N ILE A 106 -17.25 3.80 -6.56
CA ILE A 106 -16.24 3.81 -7.62
C ILE A 106 -16.25 2.50 -8.41
N LEU A 107 -16.12 2.59 -9.74
CA LEU A 107 -15.98 1.42 -10.58
C LEU A 107 -14.57 0.82 -10.47
N LEU A 108 -14.45 -0.49 -10.70
CA LEU A 108 -13.17 -1.19 -10.64
C LEU A 108 -12.13 -0.58 -11.59
N GLU A 109 -12.52 -0.27 -12.83
CA GLU A 109 -11.63 0.31 -13.84
C GLU A 109 -11.09 1.69 -13.43
N GLU A 110 -11.94 2.53 -12.83
CA GLU A 110 -11.55 3.84 -12.32
C GLU A 110 -10.58 3.70 -11.14
N HIS A 111 -10.88 2.78 -10.21
CA HIS A 111 -9.99 2.47 -9.09
C HIS A 111 -8.62 2.00 -9.57
N GLU A 112 -8.57 1.13 -10.58
CA GLU A 112 -7.32 0.65 -11.18
C GLU A 112 -6.52 1.80 -11.84
N GLY A 113 -7.21 2.74 -12.49
CA GLY A 113 -6.59 3.95 -13.04
C GLY A 113 -5.93 4.81 -11.96
N LEU A 114 -6.62 5.04 -10.84
CA LEU A 114 -6.07 5.78 -9.69
C LEU A 114 -4.92 5.03 -9.03
N LYS A 115 -5.04 3.71 -8.90
CA LYS A 115 -3.98 2.85 -8.39
C LYS A 115 -2.73 2.92 -9.25
N ALA A 116 -2.85 2.96 -10.58
CA ALA A 116 -1.73 3.09 -11.48
C ALA A 116 -0.97 4.41 -11.28
N LYS A 117 -1.70 5.52 -11.07
CA LYS A 117 -1.11 6.83 -10.73
C LYS A 117 -0.35 6.77 -9.41
N TYR A 118 -0.95 6.20 -8.35
CA TYR A 118 -0.27 5.99 -7.07
C TYR A 118 0.99 5.12 -7.21
N ILE A 119 0.93 4.01 -7.95
CA ILE A 119 2.07 3.11 -8.17
C ILE A 119 3.25 3.86 -8.80
N ARG A 120 3.00 4.81 -9.71
CA ARG A 120 4.06 5.66 -10.29
C ARG A 120 4.84 6.41 -9.20
N LEU A 121 4.13 7.02 -8.25
CA LEU A 121 4.75 7.74 -7.14
C LEU A 121 5.46 6.79 -6.17
N SER A 122 4.82 5.67 -5.83
CA SER A 122 5.40 4.64 -4.98
C SER A 122 6.71 4.08 -5.54
N ARG A 123 6.77 3.85 -6.85
CA ARG A 123 7.99 3.40 -7.55
C ARG A 123 9.09 4.44 -7.52
N ALA A 124 8.76 5.73 -7.66
CA ALA A 124 9.74 6.79 -7.53
C ALA A 124 10.39 6.78 -6.14
N VAL A 125 9.61 6.60 -5.07
CA VAL A 125 10.14 6.47 -3.69
C VAL A 125 10.94 5.18 -3.50
N GLY A 126 10.50 4.09 -4.12
CA GLY A 126 11.16 2.80 -4.14
C GLY A 126 11.21 2.08 -2.79
N ILE A 127 11.53 0.79 -2.83
CA ILE A 127 11.60 -0.09 -1.66
C ILE A 127 13.06 -0.43 -1.38
N ILE A 128 13.46 -0.44 -0.10
CA ILE A 128 14.80 -0.87 0.27
C ILE A 128 14.90 -2.39 0.13
N ASN A 129 15.83 -2.86 -0.69
CA ASN A 129 16.12 -4.26 -0.96
C ASN A 129 17.63 -4.43 -1.13
N ASN A 130 18.27 -5.27 -0.30
CA ASN A 130 19.71 -5.53 -0.33
C ASN A 130 20.58 -4.25 -0.32
N ASN A 131 20.30 -3.33 0.60
CA ASN A 131 20.99 -2.04 0.75
C ASN A 131 20.89 -1.11 -0.48
N LYS A 132 19.90 -1.36 -1.34
CA LYS A 132 19.60 -0.53 -2.51
C LYS A 132 18.13 -0.18 -2.55
N VAL A 133 17.81 0.89 -3.26
CA VAL A 133 16.43 1.24 -3.59
C VAL A 133 16.04 0.55 -4.88
N ASP A 134 14.96 -0.22 -4.83
CA ASP A 134 14.32 -0.85 -5.98
C ASP A 134 13.10 0.00 -6.40
N HIS A 135 13.19 0.60 -7.58
CA HIS A 135 12.14 1.43 -8.19
C HIS A 135 11.18 0.64 -9.10
N THR A 136 11.36 -0.68 -9.21
CA THR A 136 10.59 -1.53 -10.14
C THR A 136 9.51 -2.36 -9.44
N ARG A 137 9.67 -2.60 -8.14
CA ARG A 137 8.72 -3.36 -7.31
C ARG A 137 7.51 -2.56 -6.86
#